data_AF-A0AA88GL31-F1
#
_entry.id   AF-A0AA88GL31-F1
#
_cell.length_a   1.000
_cell.length_b   1.000
_cell.length_c   1.000
_cell.angle_alpha   90.00
_cell.angle_beta   90.00
_cell.angle_gamma   90.00
#
_symmetry.space_group_name_H-M   'P 1'
#
loop_
_entity.id
_entity.type
_entity.pdbx_description
1 polymer ?
#
loop_
_entity_poly.entity_id
_entity_poly.type
_entity_poly.pdbx_seq_one_letter_code
_entity_poly.pdbx_strand_id
1 'polypeptide(L)'
;MIIEPKFYVPIIPMLLVNGAEGMGTGWSTSIPTFNPLDLIDVLNTLLDSPNAQNAKIPTLKMWARGFKGVIEQNGNDKFTAKGVYAVKQKGGSIEMDISELPIGEWTEHFKTHLLNLASKDVIKPKFSERNTESTVGFTITINSSEITPSLLKKLKLEKSFSMTNMTAFSANQEIVQYSNIEEMIKQFYVVRIEYYEKRKAYQIAHLEKQSRVLTNKVKFLDYITSGDSNLKQFMKTKREDLPSFLKTVVGVEIGQSESISYLTDMSLISLTMENKEKLAKQLETIKADLNNVKADTAKQMWRRDLQKLKEELISLKQQWIV
;
A
#
# COMPACT_ATOMS: atom_id res chain seq x y z
N MET A 1 14.14 -23.08 -3.71
CA MET A 1 12.79 -22.61 -4.04
C MET A 1 12.63 -21.25 -3.38
N ILE A 2 12.33 -20.20 -4.13
CA ILE A 2 12.07 -18.87 -3.56
C ILE A 2 10.60 -18.87 -3.14
N ILE A 3 10.32 -18.61 -1.86
CA ILE A 3 8.98 -18.45 -1.29
C ILE A 3 8.70 -16.97 -0.98
N GLU A 4 7.49 -16.66 -0.52
CA GLU A 4 7.08 -15.32 -0.13
C GLU A 4 7.97 -14.72 0.98
N PRO A 5 8.11 -13.38 1.03
CA PRO A 5 8.78 -12.74 2.15
C PRO A 5 7.95 -12.87 3.43
N LYS A 6 8.60 -12.75 4.59
CA LYS A 6 7.92 -12.70 5.90
C LYS A 6 6.80 -11.66 5.96
N PHE A 7 7.02 -10.50 5.32
CA PHE A 7 6.02 -9.46 5.14
C PHE A 7 6.40 -8.56 3.97
N TYR A 8 5.39 -7.91 3.38
CA TYR A 8 5.59 -6.78 2.49
C TYR A 8 5.62 -5.48 3.28
N VAL A 9 6.31 -4.47 2.75
CA VAL A 9 6.32 -3.12 3.31
C VAL A 9 5.58 -2.20 2.33
N PRO A 10 4.25 -2.04 2.46
CA PRO A 10 3.46 -1.18 1.58
C PRO A 10 3.79 0.31 1.81
N ILE A 11 3.37 1.20 0.91
CA ILE A 11 3.58 2.66 1.03
C ILE A 11 2.65 3.32 2.07
N ILE A 12 1.53 2.66 2.40
CA ILE A 12 0.57 3.07 3.44
C ILE A 12 0.20 1.83 4.30
N PRO A 13 -0.25 1.98 5.56
CA PRO A 13 -0.55 0.86 6.45
C PRO A 13 -1.81 0.11 6.00
N MET A 14 -1.66 -0.95 5.19
CA MET A 14 -2.78 -1.71 4.62
C MET A 14 -3.68 -2.37 5.67
N LEU A 15 -3.15 -2.67 6.85
CA LEU A 15 -3.92 -3.18 7.98
C LEU A 15 -5.01 -2.19 8.44
N LEU A 16 -4.76 -0.89 8.33
CA LEU A 16 -5.73 0.17 8.64
C LEU A 16 -6.62 0.50 7.44
N VAL A 17 -6.16 0.25 6.20
CA VAL A 17 -6.99 0.43 5.00
C VAL A 17 -8.12 -0.61 4.97
N ASN A 18 -7.76 -1.89 5.12
CA ASN A 18 -8.69 -3.00 4.99
C ASN A 18 -9.27 -3.50 6.32
N GLY A 19 -8.73 -3.03 7.45
CA GLY A 19 -9.04 -3.59 8.75
C GLY A 19 -8.49 -5.00 8.91
N ALA A 20 -8.85 -5.63 10.02
CA ALA A 20 -8.57 -7.04 10.28
C ALA A 20 -9.57 -7.61 11.30
N GLU A 21 -10.05 -8.82 11.04
CA GLU A 21 -10.80 -9.63 12.01
C GLU A 21 -10.18 -11.02 12.04
N GLY A 22 -9.94 -11.55 13.25
CA GLY A 22 -9.33 -12.86 13.38
C GLY A 22 -9.37 -13.41 14.80
N MET A 23 -9.42 -14.74 14.91
CA MET A 23 -9.37 -15.46 16.18
C MET A 23 -8.27 -16.52 16.13
N GLY A 24 -7.45 -16.56 17.17
CA GLY A 24 -6.40 -17.57 17.36
C GLY A 24 -6.45 -18.13 18.79
N THR A 25 -5.43 -18.91 19.15
CA THR A 25 -5.32 -19.46 20.51
C THR A 25 -4.79 -18.38 21.45
N GLY A 26 -5.63 -17.94 22.39
CA GLY A 26 -5.28 -16.93 23.41
C GLY A 26 -5.38 -15.47 22.96
N TRP A 27 -5.57 -15.21 21.66
CA TRP A 27 -5.66 -13.86 21.09
C TRP A 27 -6.76 -13.75 20.04
N SER A 28 -7.30 -12.55 19.88
CA SER A 28 -8.16 -12.19 18.76
C SER A 28 -7.82 -10.77 18.32
N THR A 29 -8.31 -10.37 17.15
CA THR A 29 -8.10 -9.02 16.62
C THR A 29 -9.37 -8.50 15.95
N SER A 30 -9.63 -7.21 16.17
CA SER A 30 -10.67 -6.44 15.47
C SER A 30 -10.13 -5.03 15.24
N ILE A 31 -9.78 -4.74 13.99
CA ILE A 31 -9.22 -3.47 13.55
C ILE A 31 -10.19 -2.87 12.52
N PRO A 32 -10.76 -1.67 12.77
CA PRO A 32 -11.65 -1.02 11.82
C PRO A 32 -10.91 -0.48 10.59
N THR A 33 -11.67 -0.12 9.57
CA THR A 33 -11.17 0.40 8.29
C THR A 33 -11.09 1.93 8.29
N PHE A 34 -10.10 2.46 7.57
CA PHE A 34 -9.83 3.89 7.44
C PHE A 34 -9.65 4.29 5.98
N ASN A 35 -9.97 5.55 5.68
CA ASN A 35 -9.82 6.11 4.36
C ASN A 35 -8.33 6.20 3.98
N PRO A 36 -7.90 5.60 2.86
CA PRO A 36 -6.51 5.69 2.39
C PRO A 36 -6.02 7.14 2.20
N LEU A 37 -6.91 8.06 1.80
CA LEU A 37 -6.55 9.47 1.60
C LEU A 37 -6.19 10.14 2.94
N ASP A 38 -6.96 9.85 4.00
CA ASP A 38 -6.71 10.39 5.33
C ASP A 38 -5.42 9.80 5.92
N LEU A 39 -5.14 8.51 5.68
CA LEU A 39 -3.89 7.87 6.05
C LEU A 39 -2.68 8.50 5.34
N ILE A 40 -2.82 8.85 4.06
CA ILE A 40 -1.77 9.57 3.31
C ILE A 40 -1.49 10.94 3.96
N ASP A 41 -2.54 11.68 4.35
CA ASP A 41 -2.40 12.99 4.98
C ASP A 41 -1.73 12.89 6.37
N VAL A 42 -2.07 11.85 7.15
CA VAL A 42 -1.38 11.52 8.41
C VAL A 42 0.12 11.23 8.16
N LEU A 43 0.45 10.38 7.18
CA LEU A 43 1.84 10.05 6.87
C LEU A 43 2.63 11.27 6.39
N ASN A 44 2.03 12.16 5.60
CA ASN A 44 2.64 13.42 5.21
C ASN A 44 2.94 14.30 6.43
N THR A 45 2.03 14.36 7.41
CA THR A 45 2.25 15.07 8.69
C THR A 45 3.46 14.49 9.45
N LEU A 46 3.60 13.16 9.47
CA LEU A 46 4.76 12.51 10.10
C LEU A 46 6.07 12.76 9.33
N LEU A 47 6.02 12.82 8.00
CA LEU A 47 7.19 13.13 7.16
C LEU A 47 7.68 14.56 7.39
N ASP A 48 6.75 15.51 7.56
CA ASP A 48 7.05 16.93 7.83
C ASP A 48 7.52 17.18 9.26
N SER A 49 7.20 16.30 10.21
CA SER A 49 7.67 16.44 11.58
C SER A 49 9.18 16.15 11.72
N PRO A 50 9.92 17.00 12.48
CA PRO A 50 11.30 16.69 12.87
C PRO A 50 11.37 15.51 13.84
N ASN A 51 10.32 15.27 14.62
CA ASN A 51 10.18 14.11 15.49
C ASN A 51 8.81 13.45 15.28
N ALA A 52 8.78 12.40 14.45
CA ALA A 52 7.55 11.68 14.12
C ALA A 52 6.90 11.02 15.34
N GLN A 53 7.67 10.64 16.37
CA GLN A 53 7.11 9.99 17.56
C GLN A 53 6.29 10.95 18.43
N ASN A 54 6.67 12.23 18.46
CA ASN A 54 5.95 13.26 19.23
C ASN A 54 5.02 14.11 18.35
N ALA A 55 4.90 13.77 17.06
CA ALA A 55 4.04 14.50 16.14
C ALA A 55 2.57 14.27 16.50
N LYS A 56 1.81 15.36 16.58
CA LYS A 56 0.35 15.30 16.68
C LYS A 56 -0.21 14.99 15.30
N ILE A 57 -0.86 13.84 15.15
CA ILE A 57 -1.48 13.44 13.89
C ILE A 57 -2.96 13.85 13.85
N PRO A 58 -3.54 14.07 12.65
CA PRO A 58 -4.97 14.22 12.49
C PRO A 58 -5.75 13.04 13.07
N THR A 59 -6.88 13.32 13.72
CA THR A 59 -7.79 12.26 14.18
C THR A 59 -8.42 11.56 12.98
N LEU A 60 -8.20 10.25 12.88
CA LEU A 60 -8.79 9.42 11.84
C LEU A 60 -10.22 9.03 12.21
N LYS A 61 -11.10 9.05 11.21
CA LYS A 61 -12.47 8.54 11.33
C LYS A 61 -12.56 7.20 10.61
N MET A 62 -13.27 6.26 11.21
CA MET A 62 -13.59 5.00 10.54
C MET A 62 -14.32 5.30 9.23
N TRP A 63 -13.97 4.57 8.18
CA TRP A 63 -14.49 4.77 6.84
C TRP A 63 -14.55 3.44 6.09
N ALA A 64 -15.58 3.25 5.28
CA ALA A 64 -15.70 2.10 4.39
C ALA A 64 -16.03 2.57 2.97
N ARG A 65 -15.36 1.98 1.98
CA ARG A 65 -15.57 2.30 0.58
C ARG A 65 -16.99 1.97 0.17
N GLY A 66 -17.69 2.95 -0.43
CA GLY A 66 -19.04 2.78 -0.98
C GLY A 66 -20.17 2.82 0.06
N PHE A 67 -19.85 2.85 1.36
CA PHE A 67 -20.87 2.92 2.41
C PHE A 67 -21.57 4.29 2.38
N LYS A 68 -22.90 4.27 2.25
CA LYS A 68 -23.75 5.47 2.13
C LYS A 68 -24.33 5.92 3.48
N GLY A 69 -24.15 5.10 4.51
CA GLY A 69 -24.63 5.38 5.87
C GLY A 69 -23.75 6.35 6.65
N VAL A 70 -24.09 6.51 7.94
CA VAL A 70 -23.39 7.43 8.84
C VAL A 70 -22.54 6.63 9.80
N ILE A 71 -21.28 7.04 9.97
CA ILE A 71 -20.39 6.49 11.00
C ILE A 71 -20.22 7.55 12.10
N GLU A 72 -20.73 7.26 13.28
CA GLU A 72 -20.62 8.11 14.46
C GLU A 72 -19.50 7.62 15.36
N GLN A 73 -18.68 8.54 15.86
CA GLN A 73 -17.66 8.23 16.86
C GLN A 73 -18.24 8.46 18.25
N ASN A 74 -18.31 7.38 19.04
CA ASN A 74 -18.93 7.34 20.37
C ASN A 74 -17.85 7.19 21.44
N GLY A 75 -17.22 8.31 21.82
CA GLY A 75 -16.02 8.33 22.66
C GLY A 75 -14.75 8.09 21.85
N ASN A 76 -13.63 7.79 22.54
CA ASN A 76 -12.34 7.70 21.86
C ASN A 76 -12.21 6.42 21.02
N ASP A 77 -12.75 5.29 21.51
CA ASP A 77 -12.40 3.95 21.01
C ASP A 77 -13.58 3.17 20.43
N LYS A 78 -14.71 3.82 20.17
CA LYS A 78 -15.90 3.16 19.64
C LYS A 78 -16.50 3.94 18.48
N PHE A 79 -16.92 3.20 17.46
CA PHE A 79 -17.67 3.72 16.34
C PHE A 79 -19.00 2.99 16.22
N THR A 80 -20.01 3.68 15.71
CA THR A 80 -21.28 3.06 15.32
C THR A 80 -21.56 3.39 13.87
N ALA A 81 -21.59 2.37 13.02
CA ALA A 81 -22.03 2.49 11.63
C ALA A 81 -23.54 2.27 11.57
N LYS A 82 -24.27 3.25 11.03
CA LYS A 82 -25.72 3.24 10.90
C LYS A 82 -26.11 3.11 9.44
N GLY A 83 -27.02 2.18 9.15
CA GLY A 83 -27.65 2.07 7.84
C GLY A 83 -28.49 3.30 7.48
N VAL A 84 -29.01 3.33 6.26
CA VAL A 84 -29.88 4.40 5.77
C VAL A 84 -31.30 3.86 5.63
N TYR A 85 -32.26 4.59 6.19
CA TYR A 85 -33.66 4.28 6.04
C TYR A 85 -34.52 5.55 6.05
N ALA A 86 -35.66 5.49 5.39
CA ALA A 86 -36.70 6.52 5.38
C ALA A 86 -38.01 5.95 5.93
N VAL A 87 -38.75 6.77 6.69
CA VAL A 87 -40.01 6.36 7.33
C VAL A 87 -41.17 7.10 6.67
N LYS A 88 -42.23 6.36 6.32
CA LYS A 88 -43.47 6.90 5.77
C LYS A 88 -44.66 6.39 6.59
N GLN A 89 -45.59 7.28 6.92
CA GLN A 89 -46.86 6.89 7.53
C GLN A 89 -47.94 6.71 6.45
N LYS A 90 -48.62 5.57 6.48
CA LYS A 90 -49.70 5.25 5.53
C LYS A 90 -50.85 4.56 6.25
N GLY A 91 -51.99 5.26 6.35
CA GLY A 91 -53.25 4.70 6.86
C GLY A 91 -53.14 4.07 8.25
N GLY A 92 -52.41 4.70 9.18
CA GLY A 92 -52.20 4.18 10.54
C GLY A 92 -51.11 3.10 10.68
N SER A 93 -50.40 2.77 9.59
CA SER A 93 -49.24 1.88 9.61
C SER A 93 -47.94 2.61 9.23
N ILE A 94 -46.83 2.16 9.80
CA ILE A 94 -45.50 2.72 9.56
C ILE A 94 -44.79 1.85 8.52
N GLU A 95 -44.44 2.44 7.39
CA GLU A 95 -43.62 1.82 6.35
C GLU A 95 -42.19 2.36 6.46
N MET A 96 -41.20 1.47 6.43
CA MET A 96 -39.78 1.82 6.46
C MET A 96 -39.10 1.33 5.20
N ASP A 97 -38.46 2.25 4.48
CA ASP A 97 -37.69 1.99 3.27
C ASP A 97 -36.20 2.04 3.62
N ILE A 98 -35.55 0.88 3.65
CA ILE A 98 -34.15 0.68 4.02
C ILE A 98 -33.33 0.61 2.75
N SER A 99 -32.37 1.51 2.60
CA SER A 99 -31.53 1.66 1.40
C SER A 99 -30.05 1.39 1.64
N GLU A 100 -29.63 1.17 2.88
CA GLU A 100 -28.26 0.80 3.24
C GLU A 100 -28.25 0.04 4.57
N LEU A 101 -27.42 -1.01 4.68
CA LEU A 101 -27.22 -1.77 5.91
C LEU A 101 -25.93 -1.36 6.62
N PRO A 102 -25.82 -1.56 7.95
CA PRO A 102 -24.55 -1.35 8.65
C PRO A 102 -23.40 -2.15 8.06
N ILE A 103 -22.19 -1.62 8.17
CA ILE A 103 -20.98 -2.25 7.65
C ILE A 103 -20.83 -3.69 8.17
N GLY A 104 -20.68 -4.65 7.26
CA GLY A 104 -20.51 -6.07 7.59
C GLY A 104 -21.81 -6.81 7.92
N GLU A 105 -22.99 -6.21 7.70
CA GLU A 105 -24.26 -6.93 7.60
C GLU A 105 -24.55 -7.24 6.13
N TRP A 106 -24.84 -8.50 5.81
CA TRP A 106 -25.12 -8.92 4.44
C TRP A 106 -26.62 -8.96 4.16
N THR A 107 -27.02 -8.69 2.91
CA THR A 107 -28.42 -8.67 2.47
C THR A 107 -29.19 -9.95 2.81
N GLU A 108 -28.58 -11.12 2.64
CA GLU A 108 -29.23 -12.42 2.90
C GLU A 108 -29.41 -12.69 4.41
N HIS A 109 -28.41 -12.31 5.22
CA HIS A 109 -28.51 -12.38 6.68
C HIS A 109 -29.60 -11.44 7.20
N PHE A 110 -29.66 -10.22 6.65
CA PHE A 110 -30.68 -9.25 6.98
C PHE A 110 -32.08 -9.72 6.59
N LYS A 111 -32.25 -10.30 5.40
CA LYS A 111 -33.51 -10.90 4.94
C LYS A 111 -33.98 -12.02 5.88
N THR A 112 -33.08 -12.93 6.25
CA THR A 112 -33.37 -14.00 7.22
C THR A 112 -33.80 -13.42 8.57
N HIS A 113 -33.17 -12.33 8.99
CA HIS A 113 -33.54 -11.61 10.20
C HIS A 113 -34.92 -10.95 10.10
N LEU A 114 -35.27 -10.33 8.96
CA LEU A 114 -36.61 -9.79 8.71
C LEU A 114 -37.69 -10.88 8.77
N LEU A 115 -37.46 -12.05 8.18
CA LEU A 115 -38.39 -13.20 8.27
C LEU A 115 -38.61 -13.65 9.71
N ASN A 116 -37.56 -13.63 10.55
CA ASN A 116 -37.66 -13.91 11.99
C ASN A 116 -38.46 -12.82 12.74
N LEU A 117 -38.28 -11.54 12.37
CA LEU A 117 -39.09 -10.46 12.94
C LEU A 117 -40.57 -10.58 12.55
N ALA A 118 -40.86 -11.03 11.32
CA ALA A 118 -42.22 -11.29 10.87
C ALA A 118 -42.89 -12.45 11.63
N SER A 119 -42.18 -13.55 11.88
CA SER A 119 -42.72 -14.67 12.66
C SER A 119 -42.98 -14.32 14.13
N LYS A 120 -42.33 -13.27 14.63
CA LYS A 120 -42.53 -12.68 15.96
C LYS A 120 -43.53 -11.52 15.97
N ASP A 121 -44.24 -11.30 14.86
CA ASP A 121 -45.25 -10.25 14.69
C ASP A 121 -44.73 -8.80 14.90
N VAL A 122 -43.41 -8.58 14.78
CA VAL A 122 -42.80 -7.24 14.89
C VAL A 122 -43.02 -6.42 13.62
N ILE A 123 -43.00 -7.09 12.47
CA ILE A 123 -43.25 -6.52 11.15
C ILE A 123 -44.27 -7.39 10.41
N LYS A 124 -44.91 -6.83 9.38
CA LYS A 124 -45.82 -7.59 8.51
C LYS A 124 -45.05 -8.69 7.76
N PRO A 125 -45.66 -9.88 7.53
CA PRO A 125 -45.03 -10.98 6.79
C PRO A 125 -44.63 -10.64 5.36
N LYS A 126 -45.36 -9.72 4.73
CA LYS A 126 -45.09 -9.27 3.36
C LYS A 126 -44.20 -8.03 3.41
N PHE A 127 -42.98 -8.15 2.89
CA PHE A 127 -42.06 -7.05 2.61
C PHE A 127 -41.58 -7.12 1.15
N SER A 128 -41.04 -6.01 0.63
CA SER A 128 -40.52 -5.92 -0.74
C SER A 128 -38.99 -5.84 -0.72
N GLU A 129 -38.36 -6.52 -1.67
CA GLU A 129 -36.92 -6.53 -1.90
C GLU A 129 -36.62 -5.91 -3.26
N ARG A 130 -35.68 -4.95 -3.30
CA ARG A 130 -35.22 -4.24 -4.49
C ARG A 130 -33.69 -4.20 -4.53
N ASN A 131 -33.06 -5.25 -4.01
CA ASN A 131 -31.61 -5.38 -3.95
C ASN A 131 -31.03 -5.56 -5.36
N THR A 132 -29.83 -5.04 -5.58
CA THR A 132 -29.00 -5.34 -6.76
C THR A 132 -27.70 -6.03 -6.31
N GLU A 133 -26.78 -6.28 -7.24
CA GLU A 133 -25.44 -6.81 -6.90
C GLU A 133 -24.63 -5.86 -6.01
N SER A 134 -24.93 -4.55 -6.05
CA SER A 134 -24.15 -3.51 -5.36
C SER A 134 -24.96 -2.60 -4.42
N THR A 135 -26.29 -2.74 -4.38
CA THR A 135 -27.17 -1.86 -3.57
C THR A 135 -28.22 -2.63 -2.80
N VAL A 136 -28.59 -2.08 -1.64
CA VAL A 136 -29.64 -2.62 -0.76
C VAL A 136 -30.94 -1.86 -0.96
N GLY A 137 -32.06 -2.57 -0.94
CA GLY A 137 -33.41 -2.01 -0.91
C GLY A 137 -34.40 -2.96 -0.27
N PHE A 138 -34.89 -2.62 0.92
CA PHE A 138 -35.98 -3.33 1.60
C PHE A 138 -37.09 -2.37 1.98
N THR A 139 -38.34 -2.73 1.70
CA THR A 139 -39.49 -1.97 2.19
C THR A 139 -40.31 -2.86 3.12
N ILE A 140 -40.34 -2.50 4.40
CA ILE A 140 -41.02 -3.24 5.47
C ILE A 140 -42.16 -2.42 6.05
N THR A 141 -43.20 -3.08 6.54
CA THR A 141 -44.27 -2.43 7.32
C THR A 141 -44.18 -2.89 8.77
N ILE A 142 -44.04 -1.95 9.69
CA ILE A 142 -43.97 -2.19 11.13
C ILE A 142 -45.40 -2.42 11.67
N ASN A 143 -45.59 -3.40 12.56
CA ASN A 143 -46.87 -3.68 13.22
C ASN A 143 -47.15 -2.78 14.44
N SER A 144 -46.31 -1.78 14.68
CA SER A 144 -46.43 -0.81 15.76
C SER A 144 -46.82 0.56 15.22
N SER A 145 -47.56 1.32 16.01
CA SER A 145 -47.97 2.69 15.71
C SER A 145 -46.83 3.71 15.87
N GLU A 146 -45.70 3.33 16.46
CA GLU A 146 -44.56 4.21 16.74
C GLU A 146 -43.21 3.50 16.50
N ILE A 147 -42.19 4.28 16.10
CA ILE A 147 -40.81 3.81 16.03
C ILE A 147 -40.13 4.10 17.36
N THR A 148 -40.05 3.10 18.22
CA THR A 148 -39.32 3.20 19.49
C THR A 148 -37.84 2.85 19.31
N PRO A 149 -36.93 3.35 20.17
CA PRO A 149 -35.52 2.94 20.16
C PRO A 149 -35.34 1.41 20.29
N SER A 150 -36.25 0.74 21.02
CA SER A 150 -36.23 -0.71 21.18
C SER A 150 -36.49 -1.45 19.86
N LEU A 151 -37.37 -0.90 19.01
CA LEU A 151 -37.66 -1.42 17.68
C LEU A 151 -36.45 -1.25 16.75
N LEU A 152 -35.84 -0.06 16.72
CA LEU A 152 -34.65 0.19 15.91
C LEU A 152 -33.51 -0.77 16.26
N LYS A 153 -33.33 -1.04 17.56
CA LYS A 153 -32.36 -2.03 18.05
C LYS A 153 -32.68 -3.45 17.57
N LYS A 154 -33.96 -3.84 17.53
CA LYS A 154 -34.41 -5.13 16.98
C LYS A 154 -34.19 -5.23 15.47
N LEU A 155 -34.31 -4.13 14.73
CA LEU A 155 -34.06 -4.10 13.30
C LEU A 155 -32.58 -4.26 12.94
N LYS A 156 -31.65 -4.06 13.87
CA LYS A 156 -30.20 -4.20 13.65
C LYS A 156 -29.67 -3.29 12.52
N LEU A 157 -30.21 -2.07 12.43
CA LEU A 157 -29.74 -1.04 11.49
C LEU A 157 -28.55 -0.22 12.02
N GLU A 158 -27.91 -0.69 13.09
CA GLU A 158 -26.69 -0.12 13.65
C GLU A 158 -25.72 -1.24 14.04
N LYS A 159 -24.42 -1.04 13.80
CA LYS A 159 -23.35 -1.95 14.26
C LYS A 159 -22.25 -1.15 14.94
N SER A 160 -21.81 -1.63 16.11
CA SER A 160 -20.72 -1.03 16.86
C SER A 160 -19.39 -1.70 16.57
N PHE A 161 -18.35 -0.88 16.47
CA PHE A 161 -16.95 -1.28 16.30
C PHE A 161 -16.16 -0.73 17.49
N SER A 162 -15.19 -1.50 17.98
CA SER A 162 -14.33 -1.08 19.09
C SER A 162 -12.86 -1.23 18.73
N MET A 163 -12.07 -0.24 19.12
CA MET A 163 -10.61 -0.24 18.98
C MET A 163 -9.89 -0.83 20.20
N THR A 164 -10.63 -1.46 21.12
CA THR A 164 -10.05 -2.03 22.35
C THR A 164 -9.22 -3.30 22.11
N ASN A 165 -9.41 -3.97 20.98
CA ASN A 165 -8.73 -5.22 20.63
C ASN A 165 -8.03 -5.15 19.28
N MET A 166 -7.07 -4.23 19.16
CA MET A 166 -6.22 -4.12 17.98
C MET A 166 -4.93 -4.91 18.21
N THR A 167 -4.96 -6.21 17.93
CA THR A 167 -3.80 -7.10 18.12
C THR A 167 -3.19 -7.47 16.76
N ALA A 168 -1.89 -7.26 16.59
CA ALA A 168 -1.20 -7.63 15.35
C ALA A 168 0.27 -8.00 15.60
N PHE A 169 0.89 -8.70 14.65
CA PHE A 169 2.31 -8.98 14.68
C PHE A 169 3.12 -7.73 14.34
N SER A 170 4.15 -7.44 15.13
CA SER A 170 5.15 -6.40 14.83
C SER A 170 6.09 -6.83 13.71
N ALA A 171 6.94 -5.91 13.23
CA ALA A 171 8.00 -6.24 12.28
C ALA A 171 9.03 -7.26 12.81
N ASN A 172 9.12 -7.41 14.14
CA ASN A 172 9.94 -8.43 14.80
C ASN A 172 9.22 -9.78 14.94
N GLN A 173 7.99 -9.91 14.44
CA GLN A 173 7.11 -11.09 14.56
C GLN A 173 6.64 -11.35 16.01
N GLU A 174 6.54 -10.29 16.82
CA GLU A 174 6.00 -10.36 18.18
C GLU A 174 4.52 -9.93 18.18
N ILE A 175 3.69 -10.57 19.01
CA ILE A 175 2.28 -10.19 19.16
C ILE A 175 2.22 -8.90 20.00
N VAL A 176 1.62 -7.86 19.44
CA VAL A 176 1.44 -6.56 20.09
C VAL A 176 -0.05 -6.21 20.10
N GLN A 177 -0.56 -5.85 21.28
CA GLN A 177 -1.88 -5.24 21.43
C GLN A 177 -1.71 -3.71 21.48
N TYR A 178 -2.20 -3.04 20.44
CA TYR A 178 -2.08 -1.60 20.28
C TYR A 178 -3.19 -0.89 21.07
N SER A 179 -2.82 0.16 21.80
CA SER A 179 -3.78 0.91 22.63
C SER A 179 -4.64 1.86 21.79
N ASN A 180 -4.08 2.34 20.67
CA ASN A 180 -4.74 3.25 19.75
C ASN A 180 -4.11 3.15 18.34
N ILE A 181 -4.76 3.76 17.36
CA ILE A 181 -4.30 3.75 15.97
C ILE A 181 -3.00 4.56 15.78
N GLU A 182 -2.81 5.61 16.57
CA GLU A 182 -1.63 6.47 16.47
C GLU A 182 -0.34 5.68 16.73
N GLU A 183 -0.35 4.81 17.75
CA GLU A 183 0.74 3.87 18.05
C GLU A 183 1.05 2.97 16.85
N MET A 184 0.02 2.38 16.23
CA MET A 184 0.16 1.50 15.07
C MET A 184 0.74 2.24 13.85
N ILE A 185 0.27 3.46 13.58
CA ILE A 185 0.78 4.28 12.47
C ILE A 185 2.23 4.68 12.70
N LYS A 186 2.58 5.09 13.92
CA LYS A 186 3.95 5.47 14.27
C LYS A 186 4.91 4.29 14.17
N GLN A 187 4.52 3.10 14.62
CA GLN A 187 5.33 1.89 14.46
C GLN A 187 5.49 1.52 12.99
N PHE A 188 4.42 1.59 12.19
CA PHE A 188 4.50 1.41 10.74
C PHE A 188 5.46 2.42 10.09
N TYR A 189 5.39 3.69 10.49
CA TYR A 189 6.23 4.75 9.94
C TYR A 189 7.73 4.48 10.14
N VAL A 190 8.13 4.05 11.35
CA VAL A 190 9.53 3.72 11.67
C VAL A 190 10.07 2.63 10.75
N VAL A 191 9.32 1.53 10.60
CA VAL A 191 9.70 0.44 9.70
C VAL A 191 9.75 0.93 8.26
N ARG A 192 8.75 1.72 7.84
CA ARG A 192 8.63 2.14 6.45
C ARG A 192 9.77 3.07 6.03
N ILE A 193 10.14 4.04 6.85
CA ILE A 193 11.22 4.97 6.52
C ILE A 193 12.59 4.26 6.48
N GLU A 194 12.83 3.30 7.40
CA GLU A 194 14.03 2.46 7.37
C GLU A 194 14.14 1.66 6.06
N TYR A 195 13.01 1.11 5.57
CA TYR A 195 12.99 0.40 4.30
C TYR A 195 13.15 1.33 3.08
N TYR A 196 12.77 2.61 3.17
CA TYR A 196 13.13 3.58 2.13
C TYR A 196 14.62 3.89 2.11
N GLU A 197 15.29 3.96 3.27
CA GLU A 197 16.75 4.08 3.32
C GLU A 197 17.44 2.85 2.70
N LYS A 198 16.97 1.64 3.05
CA LYS A 198 17.46 0.40 2.41
C LYS A 198 17.23 0.41 0.89
N ARG A 199 16.04 0.85 0.44
CA ARG A 199 15.72 0.97 -0.99
C ARG A 199 16.65 1.97 -1.69
N LYS A 200 16.87 3.15 -1.10
CA LYS A 200 17.78 4.17 -1.64
C LYS A 200 19.20 3.62 -1.76
N ALA A 201 19.73 3.01 -0.69
CA ALA A 201 21.06 2.42 -0.69
C ALA A 201 21.21 1.33 -1.77
N TYR A 202 20.21 0.46 -1.92
CA TYR A 202 20.20 -0.55 -2.98
C TYR A 202 20.19 0.08 -4.38
N GLN A 203 19.34 1.09 -4.62
CA GLN A 203 19.28 1.78 -5.91
C GLN A 203 20.60 2.46 -6.27
N ILE A 204 21.24 3.12 -5.30
CA ILE A 204 22.57 3.74 -5.48
C ILE A 204 23.59 2.66 -5.85
N ALA A 205 23.70 1.59 -5.06
CA ALA A 205 24.68 0.52 -5.31
C ALA A 205 24.45 -0.15 -6.68
N HIS A 206 23.18 -0.33 -7.07
CA HIS A 206 22.81 -0.90 -8.36
C HIS A 206 23.22 0.01 -9.53
N LEU A 207 22.89 1.30 -9.45
CA LEU A 207 23.22 2.29 -10.48
C LEU A 207 24.74 2.55 -10.56
N GLU A 208 25.45 2.56 -9.43
CA GLU A 208 26.92 2.65 -9.39
C GLU A 208 27.57 1.46 -10.06
N LYS A 209 27.07 0.24 -9.81
CA LYS A 209 27.54 -0.97 -10.49
C LYS A 209 27.29 -0.90 -12.00
N GLN A 210 26.09 -0.50 -12.41
CA GLN A 210 25.77 -0.33 -13.83
C GLN A 210 26.66 0.73 -14.51
N SER A 211 26.84 1.88 -13.84
CA SER A 211 27.69 2.97 -14.31
C SER A 211 29.15 2.52 -14.48
N ARG A 212 29.70 1.78 -13.51
CA ARG A 212 31.05 1.20 -13.60
C ARG A 212 31.18 0.23 -14.77
N VAL A 213 30.23 -0.70 -14.92
CA VAL A 213 30.23 -1.67 -16.02
C VAL A 213 30.18 -0.97 -17.38
N LEU A 214 29.30 0.02 -17.55
CA LEU A 214 29.20 0.80 -18.79
C LEU A 214 30.46 1.63 -19.05
N THR A 215 31.02 2.27 -18.02
CA THR A 215 32.28 3.02 -18.12
C THR A 215 33.41 2.11 -18.60
N ASN A 216 33.52 0.91 -18.02
CA ASN A 216 34.54 -0.06 -18.42
C ASN A 216 34.34 -0.53 -19.87
N LYS A 217 33.09 -0.76 -20.31
CA LYS A 217 32.80 -1.11 -21.71
C LYS A 217 33.18 0.02 -22.67
N VAL A 218 32.87 1.28 -22.33
CA VAL A 218 33.24 2.43 -23.15
C VAL A 218 34.76 2.57 -23.24
N LYS A 219 35.48 2.47 -22.12
CA LYS A 219 36.96 2.48 -22.09
C LYS A 219 37.56 1.34 -22.92
N PHE A 220 37.01 0.14 -22.80
CA PHE A 220 37.48 -1.01 -23.56
C PHE A 220 37.23 -0.85 -25.06
N LEU A 221 36.03 -0.43 -25.46
CA LEU A 221 35.74 -0.16 -26.87
C LEU A 221 36.65 0.93 -27.43
N ASP A 222 36.87 2.00 -26.69
CA ASP A 222 37.79 3.08 -27.08
C ASP A 222 39.21 2.57 -27.28
N TYR A 223 39.73 1.73 -26.38
CA TYR A 223 41.03 1.09 -26.50
C TYR A 223 41.14 0.21 -27.76
N ILE A 224 40.10 -0.57 -28.07
CA ILE A 224 40.08 -1.45 -29.25
C ILE A 224 39.97 -0.62 -30.55
N THR A 225 39.09 0.38 -30.60
CA THR A 225 38.80 1.12 -31.84
C THR A 225 39.81 2.22 -32.14
N SER A 226 40.50 2.76 -31.14
CA SER A 226 41.56 3.76 -31.32
C SER A 226 42.86 3.17 -31.87
N GLY A 227 43.00 1.83 -31.88
CA GLY A 227 44.20 1.15 -32.37
C GLY A 227 45.39 1.30 -31.43
N ASP A 228 45.18 1.21 -30.12
CA ASP A 228 46.23 1.36 -29.11
C ASP A 228 47.43 0.42 -29.41
N SER A 229 48.64 0.96 -29.24
CA SER A 229 49.90 0.24 -29.48
C SER A 229 50.03 -1.09 -28.70
N ASN A 230 49.35 -1.22 -27.56
CA ASN A 230 49.36 -2.40 -26.70
C ASN A 230 48.38 -3.50 -27.15
N LEU A 231 47.61 -3.31 -28.23
CA LEU A 231 46.60 -4.27 -28.68
C LEU A 231 47.19 -5.66 -28.99
N LYS A 232 48.40 -5.70 -29.57
CA LYS A 232 49.14 -6.96 -29.79
C LYS A 232 49.52 -7.66 -28.50
N GLN A 233 49.85 -6.89 -27.46
CA GLN A 233 50.16 -7.44 -26.14
C GLN A 233 48.89 -8.01 -25.49
N PHE A 234 47.76 -7.29 -25.58
CA PHE A 234 46.47 -7.77 -25.09
C PHE A 234 46.10 -9.15 -25.63
N MET A 235 46.26 -9.40 -26.95
CA MET A 235 45.97 -10.71 -27.56
C MET A 235 46.88 -11.85 -27.07
N LYS A 236 48.05 -11.53 -26.51
CA LYS A 236 49.03 -12.50 -25.99
C LYS A 236 48.94 -12.68 -24.47
N THR A 237 48.26 -11.78 -23.76
CA THR A 237 48.11 -11.83 -22.30
C THR A 237 47.32 -13.07 -21.89
N LYS A 238 47.82 -13.81 -20.90
CA LYS A 238 47.10 -14.98 -20.36
C LYS A 238 45.82 -14.54 -19.66
N ARG A 239 44.83 -15.43 -19.61
CA ARG A 239 43.53 -15.16 -19.00
C ARG A 239 43.64 -14.70 -17.53
N GLU A 240 44.58 -15.27 -16.79
CA GLU A 240 44.86 -14.96 -15.38
C GLU A 240 45.39 -13.53 -15.18
N ASP A 241 46.17 -13.01 -16.14
CA ASP A 241 46.78 -11.68 -16.09
C ASP A 241 45.89 -10.59 -16.70
N LEU A 242 44.81 -10.98 -17.38
CA LEU A 242 43.93 -10.07 -18.10
C LEU A 242 43.24 -9.01 -17.21
N PRO A 243 42.77 -9.33 -15.99
CA PRO A 243 42.23 -8.31 -15.09
C PRO A 243 43.26 -7.22 -14.76
N SER A 244 44.52 -7.59 -14.50
CA SER A 244 45.61 -6.67 -14.18
C SER A 244 45.98 -5.81 -15.40
N PHE A 245 46.02 -6.42 -16.59
CA PHE A 245 46.25 -5.70 -17.84
C PHE A 245 45.15 -4.67 -18.10
N LEU A 246 43.87 -5.08 -18.05
CA LEU A 246 42.74 -4.19 -18.29
C LEU A 246 42.73 -3.02 -17.29
N LYS A 247 43.05 -3.28 -16.03
CA LYS A 247 43.13 -2.24 -15.00
C LYS A 247 44.26 -1.24 -15.28
N THR A 248 45.44 -1.72 -15.63
CA THR A 248 46.65 -0.89 -15.73
C THR A 248 46.75 -0.16 -17.07
N VAL A 249 46.40 -0.84 -18.17
CA VAL A 249 46.56 -0.34 -19.54
C VAL A 249 45.28 0.34 -20.03
N VAL A 250 44.12 -0.28 -19.82
CA VAL A 250 42.82 0.26 -20.29
C VAL A 250 42.17 1.17 -19.25
N GLY A 251 42.63 1.12 -17.99
CA GLY A 251 42.09 1.93 -16.90
C GLY A 251 40.69 1.50 -16.47
N VAL A 252 40.31 0.23 -16.64
CA VAL A 252 39.01 -0.27 -16.16
C VAL A 252 39.04 -0.47 -14.64
N GLU A 253 37.92 -0.20 -13.98
CA GLU A 253 37.77 -0.39 -12.54
C GLU A 253 36.98 -1.66 -12.25
N ILE A 254 37.63 -2.66 -11.65
CA ILE A 254 37.02 -3.97 -11.36
C ILE A 254 36.72 -4.03 -9.87
N GLY A 255 35.46 -4.26 -9.48
CA GLY A 255 35.10 -4.50 -8.08
C GLY A 255 35.74 -5.78 -7.53
N GLN A 256 35.96 -5.86 -6.21
CA GLN A 256 36.69 -6.97 -5.55
C GLN A 256 36.15 -8.38 -5.87
N SER A 257 34.92 -8.51 -6.33
CA SER A 257 34.27 -9.78 -6.70
C SER A 257 33.59 -9.74 -8.07
N GLU A 258 33.97 -8.81 -8.94
CA GLU A 258 33.35 -8.65 -10.26
C GLU A 258 34.13 -9.41 -11.34
N SER A 259 33.42 -10.24 -12.09
CA SER A 259 33.95 -10.89 -13.29
C SER A 259 34.20 -9.87 -14.39
N ILE A 260 35.32 -10.01 -15.11
CA ILE A 260 35.61 -9.24 -16.34
C ILE A 260 34.91 -9.81 -17.59
N SER A 261 34.12 -10.87 -17.44
CA SER A 261 33.45 -11.57 -18.55
C SER A 261 32.61 -10.65 -19.42
N TYR A 262 32.00 -9.61 -18.84
CA TYR A 262 31.21 -8.63 -19.59
C TYR A 262 32.03 -7.79 -20.60
N LEU A 263 33.36 -7.82 -20.53
CA LEU A 263 34.29 -7.23 -21.51
C LEU A 263 34.82 -8.30 -22.47
N THR A 264 35.28 -9.44 -21.94
CA THR A 264 35.92 -10.49 -22.74
C THR A 264 34.94 -11.24 -23.64
N ASP A 265 33.68 -11.31 -23.23
CA ASP A 265 32.63 -12.06 -23.93
C ASP A 265 31.84 -11.14 -24.89
N MET A 266 32.31 -9.91 -25.10
CA MET A 266 31.72 -9.00 -26.09
C MET A 266 31.90 -9.58 -27.50
N SER A 267 30.79 -9.65 -28.25
CA SER A 267 30.82 -10.08 -29.65
C SER A 267 31.67 -9.12 -30.51
N LEU A 268 32.43 -9.65 -31.45
CA LEU A 268 33.24 -8.86 -32.39
C LEU A 268 32.41 -7.81 -33.15
N ILE A 269 31.15 -8.12 -33.47
CA ILE A 269 30.22 -7.20 -34.15
C ILE A 269 29.92 -5.96 -33.28
N SER A 270 30.02 -6.09 -31.96
CA SER A 270 29.78 -4.99 -31.02
C SER A 270 30.99 -4.07 -30.82
N LEU A 271 32.16 -4.42 -31.39
CA LEU A 271 33.40 -3.65 -31.28
C LEU A 271 33.44 -2.51 -32.30
N THR A 272 32.42 -1.64 -32.28
CA THR A 272 32.26 -0.53 -33.23
C THR A 272 32.20 0.83 -32.52
N MET A 273 32.58 1.90 -33.22
CA MET A 273 32.44 3.27 -32.72
C MET A 273 30.97 3.65 -32.46
N GLU A 274 30.05 3.18 -33.31
CA GLU A 274 28.61 3.38 -33.12
C GLU A 274 28.13 2.79 -31.78
N ASN A 275 28.55 1.56 -31.46
CA ASN A 275 28.18 0.93 -30.20
C ASN A 275 28.83 1.64 -29.00
N LYS A 276 30.06 2.14 -29.13
CA LYS A 276 30.70 2.99 -28.11
C LYS A 276 29.85 4.23 -27.82
N GLU A 277 29.41 4.96 -28.85
CA GLU A 277 28.56 6.13 -28.70
C GLU A 277 27.21 5.79 -28.05
N LYS A 278 26.61 4.67 -28.42
CA LYS A 278 25.37 4.17 -27.80
C LYS A 278 25.56 3.90 -26.30
N LEU A 279 26.63 3.18 -25.93
CA LEU A 279 26.92 2.88 -24.52
C LEU A 279 27.29 4.15 -23.74
N ALA A 280 27.96 5.12 -24.37
CA ALA A 280 28.25 6.41 -23.75
C ALA A 280 26.97 7.19 -23.45
N LYS A 281 25.99 7.24 -24.38
CA LYS A 281 24.68 7.85 -24.12
C LYS A 281 23.95 7.17 -22.96
N GLN A 282 23.95 5.84 -22.92
CA GLN A 282 23.37 5.09 -21.79
C GLN A 282 24.07 5.39 -20.47
N LEU A 283 25.40 5.50 -20.47
CA LEU A 283 26.17 5.85 -19.29
C LEU A 283 25.78 7.23 -18.75
N GLU A 284 25.58 8.22 -19.62
CA GLU A 284 25.14 9.56 -19.20
C GLU A 284 23.75 9.56 -18.57
N THR A 285 22.80 8.78 -19.12
CA THR A 285 21.48 8.58 -18.47
C THR A 285 21.61 7.96 -17.09
N ILE A 286 22.40 6.87 -16.95
CA ILE A 286 22.59 6.18 -15.66
C ILE A 286 23.27 7.09 -14.63
N LYS A 287 24.24 7.91 -15.05
CA LYS A 287 24.87 8.90 -14.16
C LYS A 287 23.89 9.98 -13.71
N ALA A 288 23.04 10.46 -14.62
CA ALA A 288 21.99 11.43 -14.28
C ALA A 288 21.01 10.82 -13.25
N ASP A 289 20.54 9.60 -13.48
CA ASP A 289 19.66 8.88 -12.55
C ASP A 289 20.34 8.65 -11.18
N LEU A 290 21.60 8.27 -11.17
CA LEU A 290 22.39 8.10 -9.95
C LEU A 290 22.46 9.40 -9.15
N ASN A 291 22.72 10.53 -9.82
CA ASN A 291 22.78 11.84 -9.19
C ASN A 291 21.41 12.24 -8.62
N ASN A 292 20.33 11.98 -9.35
CA ASN A 292 18.96 12.24 -8.88
C ASN A 292 18.64 11.43 -7.61
N VAL A 293 18.92 10.12 -7.62
CA VAL A 293 18.68 9.25 -6.45
C VAL A 293 19.56 9.65 -5.26
N LYS A 294 20.81 10.05 -5.48
CA LYS A 294 21.71 10.51 -4.41
C LYS A 294 21.20 11.80 -3.75
N ALA A 295 20.69 12.74 -4.56
CA ALA A 295 20.18 14.03 -4.10
C ALA A 295 18.87 13.89 -3.30
N ASP A 296 18.05 12.89 -3.58
CA ASP A 296 16.81 12.65 -2.86
C ASP A 296 17.02 12.08 -1.46
N THR A 297 16.18 12.48 -0.52
CA THR A 297 16.07 11.82 0.80
C THR A 297 15.04 10.68 0.76
N ALA A 298 15.15 9.70 1.66
CA ALA A 298 14.12 8.66 1.83
C ALA A 298 12.72 9.24 2.04
N LYS A 299 12.62 10.34 2.81
CA LYS A 299 11.37 11.08 3.02
C LYS A 299 10.79 11.64 1.71
N GLN A 300 11.62 12.25 0.85
CA GLN A 300 11.18 12.78 -0.45
C GLN A 300 10.75 11.65 -1.40
N MET A 301 11.49 10.53 -1.43
CA MET A 301 11.13 9.35 -2.21
C MET A 301 9.75 8.82 -1.79
N TRP A 302 9.51 8.71 -0.48
CA TRP A 302 8.23 8.27 0.05
C TRP A 302 7.11 9.26 -0.29
N ARG A 303 7.34 10.56 -0.12
CA ARG A 303 6.35 11.60 -0.46
C ARG A 303 5.90 11.51 -1.93
N ARG A 304 6.83 11.26 -2.87
CA ARG A 304 6.45 11.08 -4.28
C ARG A 304 5.61 9.83 -4.52
N ASP A 305 5.92 8.73 -3.86
CA ASP A 305 5.11 7.51 -3.97
C ASP A 305 3.71 7.71 -3.37
N LEU A 306 3.60 8.42 -2.24
CA LEU A 306 2.31 8.81 -1.64
C LEU A 306 1.50 9.73 -2.55
N GLN A 307 2.15 10.71 -3.19
CA GLN A 307 1.48 11.64 -4.11
C GLN A 307 0.92 10.91 -5.33
N LYS A 308 1.71 10.02 -5.95
CA LYS A 308 1.26 9.17 -7.06
C LYS A 308 0.06 8.31 -6.66
N LEU A 309 0.11 7.69 -5.47
CA LEU A 309 -1.02 6.92 -4.96
C LEU A 309 -2.26 7.81 -4.75
N LYS A 310 -2.08 9.00 -4.17
CA LYS A 310 -3.18 9.95 -3.93
C LYS A 310 -3.88 10.35 -5.23
N GLU A 311 -3.11 10.67 -6.27
CA GLU A 311 -3.63 11.01 -7.60
C GLU A 311 -4.45 9.86 -8.21
N GLU A 312 -3.91 8.64 -8.15
CA GLU A 312 -4.59 7.45 -8.67
C GLU A 312 -5.89 7.14 -7.91
N LEU A 313 -5.87 7.23 -6.58
CA LEU A 313 -7.06 7.03 -5.75
C LEU A 313 -8.14 8.08 -6.01
N ILE A 314 -7.77 9.34 -6.23
CA ILE A 314 -8.73 10.40 -6.57
C ILE A 314 -9.36 10.14 -7.94
N SER A 315 -8.57 9.71 -8.93
CA SER A 315 -9.07 9.35 -10.26
C SER A 315 -10.06 8.19 -10.17
N LEU A 316 -9.70 7.12 -9.46
CA LEU A 316 -10.57 5.96 -9.25
C LEU A 316 -11.83 6.27 -8.43
N LYS A 317 -11.78 7.25 -7.52
CA LYS A 317 -12.93 7.64 -6.68
C LYS A 317 -14.16 8.03 -7.51
N GLN A 318 -13.96 8.59 -8.71
CA GLN A 318 -15.06 8.89 -9.64
C GLN A 318 -15.85 7.64 -10.04
N GLN A 319 -15.21 6.47 -10.02
CA GLN A 319 -15.80 5.16 -10.34
C GLN A 319 -16.30 4.40 -9.10
N TRP A 320 -16.07 4.91 -7.89
CA TRP A 320 -16.46 4.22 -6.64
C TRP A 320 -17.92 4.45 -6.26
N ILE A 321 -18.56 5.45 -6.86
CA ILE A 321 -19.97 5.74 -6.67
C ILE A 321 -20.74 4.93 -7.72
N VAL A 322 -21.10 3.70 -7.36
CA VAL A 322 -22.14 2.92 -8.04
C VAL A 322 -23.35 2.82 -7.12
#